data_AF-N9K4I4-F1
#
_entry.id   AF-N9K4I4-F1
#
_cell.length_a   1.000
_cell.length_b   1.000
_cell.length_c   1.000
_cell.angle_alpha   90.00
_cell.angle_beta   90.00
_cell.angle_gamma   90.00
#
_symmetry.space_group_name_H-M   'P 1'
#
loop_
_entity.id
_entity.type
_entity.pdbx_description
1 polymer ?
#
loop_
_entity_poly.entity_id
_entity_poly.type
_entity_poly.pdbx_seq_one_letter_code
_entity_poly.pdbx_strand_id
1 'polypeptide(L)'
;MKKFFIILVLGSTTLLSSMGSFAGPHFDRDDDSRSGGWQGRNFDRPDDENRMRERRMREERGVERLKQHRWQAGYVMPQHYRGNGYKVDYKYNNLPRPGRNEQWYKINNDFILVNSDDNSIIRIMGF
;
A
#
# COMPACT_ATOMS: atom_id res chain seq x y z
N MET A 1 -26.59 39.54 14.00
CA MET A 1 -27.18 38.39 14.73
C MET A 1 -28.23 37.72 13.85
N LYS A 2 -27.87 36.62 13.18
CA LYS A 2 -28.83 35.73 12.52
C LYS A 2 -28.18 34.36 12.44
N LYS A 3 -28.63 33.45 13.32
CA LYS A 3 -28.09 32.09 13.45
C LYS A 3 -28.97 31.20 12.56
N PHE A 4 -28.42 30.68 11.48
CA PHE A 4 -29.09 29.68 10.65
C PHE A 4 -28.82 28.31 11.25
N PHE A 5 -29.84 27.71 11.87
CA PHE A 5 -29.81 26.32 12.29
C PHE A 5 -30.19 25.45 11.10
N ILE A 6 -29.22 24.70 10.56
CA ILE A 6 -29.45 23.67 9.54
C ILE A 6 -29.46 22.33 10.27
N ILE A 7 -30.62 21.67 10.30
CA ILE A 7 -30.78 20.31 10.81
C ILE A 7 -30.48 19.35 9.66
N LEU A 8 -29.32 18.69 9.72
CA LEU A 8 -28.95 17.63 8.80
C LEU A 8 -29.41 16.29 9.39
N VAL A 9 -30.44 15.68 8.81
CA VAL A 9 -30.88 14.33 9.17
C VAL A 9 -29.97 13.32 8.47
N LEU A 10 -29.11 12.64 9.25
CA LEU A 10 -28.33 11.51 8.78
C LEU A 10 -29.21 10.26 8.72
N GLY A 11 -29.55 9.83 7.50
CA GLY A 11 -30.12 8.50 7.26
C GLY A 11 -29.03 7.43 7.24
N SER A 12 -28.91 6.67 8.32
CA SER A 12 -28.04 5.49 8.37
C SER A 12 -28.66 4.34 7.57
N THR A 13 -28.13 4.06 6.40
CA THR A 13 -28.44 2.80 5.68
C THR A 13 -27.34 1.79 6.01
N THR A 14 -27.64 0.82 6.86
CA THR A 14 -26.76 -0.33 7.11
C THR A 14 -26.97 -1.36 6.00
N LEU A 15 -26.00 -1.50 5.09
CA LEU A 15 -25.96 -2.63 4.17
C LEU A 15 -25.13 -3.77 4.76
N LEU A 16 -25.75 -4.95 4.76
CA LEU A 16 -25.27 -6.19 5.36
C LEU A 16 -24.00 -6.73 4.71
N SER A 17 -23.24 -7.41 5.56
CA SER A 17 -21.99 -8.12 5.33
C SER A 17 -22.08 -9.19 4.22
N SER A 18 -21.19 -9.12 3.23
CA SER A 18 -20.84 -10.29 2.42
C SER A 18 -19.67 -11.01 3.06
N MET A 19 -19.93 -12.18 3.64
CA MET A 19 -18.91 -13.10 4.13
C MET A 19 -18.14 -13.65 2.92
N GLY A 20 -16.90 -13.19 2.73
CA GLY A 20 -15.97 -13.84 1.79
C GLY A 20 -15.44 -15.12 2.42
N SER A 21 -15.82 -16.28 1.89
CA SER A 21 -15.16 -17.54 2.23
C SER A 21 -13.74 -17.54 1.65
N PHE A 22 -12.74 -17.49 2.51
CA PHE A 22 -11.37 -17.83 2.15
C PHE A 22 -11.22 -19.35 2.22
N ALA A 23 -11.22 -20.00 1.06
CA ALA A 23 -10.64 -21.34 0.96
C ALA A 23 -9.12 -21.19 1.11
N GLY A 24 -8.60 -21.44 2.31
CA GLY A 24 -7.17 -21.61 2.52
C GLY A 24 -6.71 -22.91 1.85
N PRO A 25 -5.50 -22.97 1.26
CA PRO A 25 -4.98 -24.21 0.72
C PRO A 25 -4.91 -25.26 1.84
N HIS A 26 -5.53 -26.41 1.59
CA HIS A 26 -5.39 -27.60 2.42
C HIS A 26 -3.95 -28.09 2.27
N PHE A 27 -3.17 -28.02 3.34
CA PHE A 27 -1.90 -28.73 3.42
C PHE A 27 -2.19 -30.09 4.05
N ASP A 28 -2.39 -31.10 3.22
CA ASP A 28 -2.32 -32.49 3.65
C ASP A 28 -0.86 -32.77 4.06
N ARG A 29 -0.62 -32.85 5.36
CA ARG A 29 0.62 -33.39 5.92
C ARG A 29 0.41 -34.90 6.06
N ASP A 30 0.74 -35.62 5.00
CA ASP A 30 1.04 -37.04 5.12
C ASP A 30 2.46 -37.17 5.69
N ASP A 31 2.50 -37.58 6.96
CA ASP A 31 3.69 -38.05 7.65
C ASP A 31 3.99 -39.46 7.15
N ASP A 32 4.88 -39.59 6.17
CA ASP A 32 5.50 -40.86 5.82
C ASP A 32 6.98 -40.82 6.20
N SER A 33 7.24 -41.40 7.36
CA SER A 33 8.58 -41.69 7.85
C SER A 33 9.17 -42.87 7.08
N ARG A 34 10.30 -42.68 6.36
CA ARG A 34 11.24 -43.76 6.00
C ARG A 34 12.59 -43.24 5.46
N SER A 35 13.63 -43.47 6.28
CA SER A 35 14.94 -44.05 5.90
C SER A 35 15.57 -43.64 4.57
N GLY A 36 16.68 -42.88 4.68
CA GLY A 36 17.97 -43.23 4.06
C GLY A 36 18.15 -43.01 2.55
N GLY A 37 19.32 -42.53 2.17
CA GLY A 37 19.85 -42.72 0.81
C GLY A 37 20.44 -41.47 0.19
N TRP A 38 21.78 -41.42 0.18
CA TRP A 38 22.55 -40.57 -0.72
C TRP A 38 22.33 -41.03 -2.17
N GLN A 39 21.61 -40.27 -2.99
CA GLN A 39 21.76 -40.31 -4.44
C GLN A 39 21.46 -38.94 -5.05
N GLY A 40 22.49 -38.36 -5.68
CA GLY A 40 22.38 -37.08 -6.35
C GLY A 40 21.66 -37.13 -7.70
N ARG A 41 21.34 -35.95 -8.22
CA ARG A 41 21.63 -35.46 -9.59
C ARG A 41 20.69 -34.28 -9.91
N ASN A 42 21.27 -33.29 -10.58
CA ASN A 42 20.63 -32.23 -11.37
C ASN A 42 19.93 -31.09 -10.59
N PHE A 43 20.72 -30.08 -10.24
CA PHE A 43 20.22 -28.71 -10.09
C PHE A 43 19.95 -28.12 -11.49
N ASP A 44 18.87 -28.56 -12.13
CA ASP A 44 18.25 -27.75 -13.16
C ASP A 44 17.49 -26.63 -12.45
N ARG A 45 17.90 -25.39 -12.70
CA ARG A 45 17.52 -24.19 -11.94
C ARG A 45 16.56 -23.27 -12.72
N PRO A 46 15.31 -23.68 -13.07
CA PRO A 46 14.36 -22.81 -13.75
C PRO A 46 13.46 -21.99 -12.80
N ASP A 47 13.50 -22.22 -11.49
CA ASP A 47 12.58 -21.57 -10.52
C ASP A 47 12.91 -20.09 -10.21
N ASP A 48 14.17 -19.69 -10.37
CA ASP A 48 14.62 -18.31 -10.07
C ASP A 48 14.06 -17.29 -11.09
N GLU A 49 14.03 -17.68 -12.37
CA GLU A 49 13.52 -16.82 -13.44
C GLU A 49 12.02 -16.56 -13.30
N ASN A 50 11.24 -17.58 -12.93
CA ASN A 50 9.80 -17.44 -12.74
C ASN A 50 9.47 -16.53 -11.55
N ARG A 51 10.20 -16.65 -10.43
CA ARG A 51 10.03 -15.73 -9.28
C ARG A 51 10.42 -14.30 -9.61
N MET A 52 11.49 -14.09 -10.37
CA MET A 52 11.87 -12.75 -10.83
C MET A 52 10.87 -12.17 -11.82
N ARG A 53 10.33 -12.99 -12.74
CA ARG A 53 9.26 -12.58 -13.66
C ARG A 53 7.99 -12.22 -12.93
N GLU A 54 7.59 -13.01 -11.93
CA GLU A 54 6.38 -12.76 -11.16
C GLU A 54 6.51 -11.46 -10.35
N ARG A 55 7.66 -11.21 -9.72
CA ARG A 55 7.96 -9.90 -9.10
C ARG A 55 7.86 -8.77 -10.11
N ARG A 56 8.49 -8.92 -11.27
CA ARG A 56 8.49 -7.90 -12.33
C ARG A 56 7.08 -7.64 -12.87
N MET A 57 6.27 -8.67 -13.11
CA MET A 57 4.87 -8.52 -13.55
C MET A 57 3.99 -7.86 -12.48
N ARG A 58 4.24 -8.15 -11.18
CA ARG A 58 3.53 -7.52 -10.07
C ARG A 58 3.90 -6.05 -9.93
N GLU A 59 5.17 -5.73 -10.15
CA GLU A 59 5.68 -4.36 -10.22
C GLU A 59 5.07 -3.64 -11.42
N GLU A 60 5.13 -4.21 -12.64
CA GLU A 60 4.58 -3.67 -13.89
C GLU A 60 3.07 -3.34 -13.80
N ARG A 61 2.25 -4.27 -13.28
CA ARG A 61 0.82 -4.02 -13.03
C ARG A 61 0.57 -3.02 -11.89
N GLY A 62 1.54 -2.84 -11.00
CA GLY A 62 1.55 -1.77 -10.01
C GLY A 62 1.79 -0.40 -10.65
N VAL A 63 2.79 -0.30 -11.54
CA VAL A 63 3.13 0.93 -12.28
C VAL A 63 2.04 1.37 -13.25
N GLU A 64 1.33 0.46 -13.90
CA GLU A 64 0.18 0.83 -14.73
C GLU A 64 -0.99 1.40 -13.92
N ARG A 65 -1.27 0.85 -12.74
CA ARG A 65 -2.26 1.44 -11.82
C ARG A 65 -1.82 2.82 -11.35
N LEU A 66 -0.53 3.04 -11.13
CA LEU A 66 0.03 4.32 -10.73
C LEU A 66 -0.13 5.42 -11.79
N LYS A 67 -0.10 5.08 -13.08
CA LYS A 67 -0.35 6.05 -14.16
C LYS A 67 -1.75 6.68 -14.10
N GLN A 68 -2.74 5.97 -13.55
CA GLN A 68 -4.12 6.45 -13.41
C GLN A 68 -4.42 7.04 -12.02
N HIS A 69 -3.61 6.72 -11.01
CA HIS A 69 -3.83 7.19 -9.65
C HIS A 69 -3.26 8.60 -9.47
N ARG A 70 -4.14 9.60 -9.56
CA ARG A 70 -3.86 10.91 -8.96
C ARG A 70 -3.88 10.77 -7.45
N TRP A 71 -3.01 11.50 -6.76
CA TRP A 71 -2.99 11.57 -5.31
C TRP A 71 -4.35 12.04 -4.77
N GLN A 72 -4.85 11.37 -3.73
CA GLN A 72 -6.10 11.70 -3.07
C GLN A 72 -5.94 11.62 -1.55
N ALA A 73 -6.48 12.61 -0.84
CA ALA A 73 -6.51 12.57 0.62
C ALA A 73 -7.43 11.43 1.12
N GLY A 74 -7.08 10.85 2.26
CA GLY A 74 -7.75 9.68 2.84
C GLY A 74 -7.27 8.33 2.30
N TYR A 75 -6.59 8.30 1.15
CA TYR A 75 -6.01 7.07 0.61
C TYR A 75 -4.66 6.75 1.25
N VAL A 76 -4.30 5.47 1.29
CA VAL A 76 -2.99 5.03 1.77
C VAL A 76 -1.93 5.25 0.69
N MET A 77 -0.82 5.90 1.06
CA MET A 77 0.30 6.11 0.17
C MET A 77 0.92 4.77 -0.25
N PRO A 78 1.15 4.53 -1.55
CA PRO A 78 1.75 3.31 -2.05
C PRO A 78 3.15 3.05 -1.48
N GLN A 79 3.49 1.77 -1.29
CA GLN A 79 4.70 1.36 -0.59
C GLN A 79 6.01 1.85 -1.22
N HIS A 80 6.11 1.87 -2.56
CA HIS A 80 7.33 2.27 -3.27
C HIS A 80 7.70 3.74 -3.07
N TYR A 81 6.79 4.59 -2.59
CA TYR A 81 7.06 5.99 -2.25
C TYR A 81 7.35 6.24 -0.77
N ARG A 82 7.26 5.22 0.09
CA ARG A 82 7.48 5.36 1.54
C ARG A 82 8.96 5.49 1.92
N GLY A 83 9.86 5.22 0.98
CA GLY A 83 11.31 5.29 1.19
C GLY A 83 11.79 6.70 1.58
N ASN A 84 12.89 6.76 2.33
CA ASN A 84 13.45 8.03 2.81
C ASN A 84 13.85 8.99 1.67
N GLY A 85 14.15 8.49 0.48
CA GLY A 85 14.50 9.32 -0.68
C GLY A 85 13.38 10.26 -1.14
N TYR A 86 12.13 9.97 -0.78
CA TYR A 86 10.99 10.84 -1.07
C TYR A 86 10.66 11.80 0.09
N LYS A 87 11.19 11.56 1.29
CA LYS A 87 10.90 12.41 2.46
C LYS A 87 11.59 13.76 2.30
N VAL A 88 10.87 14.82 2.63
CA VAL A 88 11.40 16.19 2.59
C VAL A 88 11.12 16.93 3.87
N ASP A 89 12.02 17.86 4.23
CA ASP A 89 11.80 18.77 5.35
C ASP A 89 10.87 19.91 4.90
N TYR A 90 9.89 20.23 5.73
CA TYR A 90 8.94 21.32 5.48
C TYR A 90 9.62 22.68 5.45
N LYS A 91 10.70 22.89 6.22
CA LYS A 91 11.41 24.17 6.34
C LYS A 91 12.08 24.59 5.04
N TYR A 92 12.70 23.63 4.33
CA TYR A 92 13.42 23.90 3.09
C TYR A 92 12.51 24.02 1.86
N ASN A 93 11.24 23.61 1.99
CA ASN A 93 10.27 23.59 0.89
C ASN A 93 9.10 24.55 1.11
N ASN A 94 9.17 25.43 2.13
CA ASN A 94 8.12 26.38 2.49
C ASN A 94 6.75 25.71 2.73
N LEU A 95 6.76 24.48 3.26
CA LEU A 95 5.54 23.72 3.54
C LEU A 95 5.05 24.01 4.96
N PRO A 96 3.74 23.85 5.23
CA PRO A 96 3.22 23.90 6.60
C PRO A 96 3.93 22.91 7.51
N ARG A 97 4.11 23.30 8.78
CA ARG A 97 4.69 22.42 9.79
C ARG A 97 3.84 21.14 9.92
N PRO A 98 4.42 19.95 9.76
CA PRO A 98 3.70 18.71 9.96
C PRO A 98 3.32 18.55 11.44
N GLY A 99 2.19 17.89 11.69
CA GLY A 99 1.77 17.45 13.01
C GLY A 99 2.66 16.36 13.60
N ARG A 100 2.26 15.86 14.77
CA ARG A 100 2.93 14.69 15.36
C ARG A 100 2.61 13.47 14.50
N ASN A 101 3.63 12.66 14.20
CA ASN A 101 3.54 11.49 13.32
C ASN A 101 3.11 11.83 11.89
N GLU A 102 3.39 13.04 11.40
CA GLU A 102 3.16 13.40 10.00
C GLU A 102 4.50 13.65 9.29
N GLN A 103 4.57 13.30 8.01
CA GLN A 103 5.77 13.46 7.21
C GLN A 103 5.42 13.95 5.81
N TRP A 104 6.17 14.95 5.34
CA TRP A 104 6.10 15.41 3.96
C TRP A 104 6.94 14.54 3.04
N TYR A 105 6.35 14.24 1.88
CA TYR A 105 6.97 13.54 0.77
C TYR A 105 6.92 14.42 -0.48
N LYS A 106 7.97 14.40 -1.29
CA LYS A 106 7.98 15.02 -2.61
C LYS A 106 8.00 13.91 -3.66
N ILE A 107 6.96 13.86 -4.48
CA ILE A 107 6.83 12.87 -5.54
C ILE A 107 6.48 13.59 -6.83
N ASN A 108 7.34 13.46 -7.83
CA ASN A 108 7.29 14.27 -9.05
C ASN A 108 7.29 15.77 -8.70
N ASN A 109 6.16 16.44 -8.90
CA ASN A 109 5.96 17.87 -8.65
C ASN A 109 5.02 18.14 -7.46
N ASP A 110 4.49 17.10 -6.82
CA ASP A 110 3.56 17.21 -5.72
C ASP A 110 4.26 17.02 -4.36
N PHE A 111 3.82 17.79 -3.39
CA PHE A 111 4.13 17.60 -1.99
C PHE A 111 2.95 16.93 -1.28
N ILE A 112 3.21 15.83 -0.60
CA ILE A 112 2.18 14.97 -0.02
C ILE A 112 2.48 14.81 1.46
N LEU A 113 1.55 15.24 2.30
CA LEU A 113 1.61 15.07 3.75
C LEU A 113 0.96 13.74 4.09
N VAL A 114 1.67 12.91 4.84
CA VAL A 114 1.27 11.53 5.14
C VAL A 114 1.35 11.29 6.64
N ASN A 115 0.36 10.60 7.19
CA ASN A 115 0.43 10.07 8.54
C ASN A 115 1.43 8.89 8.58
N SER A 116 2.43 8.96 9.43
CA SER A 116 3.50 7.97 9.53
C SER A 116 3.07 6.67 10.23
N ASP A 117 1.97 6.69 10.97
CA ASP A 117 1.44 5.52 11.68
C ASP A 117 0.71 4.58 10.70
N ASP A 118 -0.20 5.10 9.86
CA ASP A 118 -1.03 4.31 8.94
C ASP A 118 -0.72 4.53 7.45
N ASN A 119 0.18 5.46 7.12
CA ASN A 119 0.54 5.87 5.77
C ASN A 119 -0.62 6.50 4.98
N SER A 120 -1.66 7.00 5.64
CA SER A 120 -2.76 7.73 4.99
C SER A 120 -2.31 9.11 4.52
N ILE A 121 -2.76 9.50 3.34
CA ILE A 121 -2.51 10.82 2.75
C ILE A 121 -3.44 11.82 3.43
N ILE A 122 -2.85 12.81 4.09
CA ILE A 122 -3.57 13.86 4.81
C ILE A 122 -3.83 15.06 3.89
N ARG A 123 -2.81 15.45 3.12
CA ARG A 123 -2.86 16.66 2.29
C ARG A 123 -1.98 16.51 1.07
N ILE A 124 -2.40 17.12 -0.03
CA ILE A 124 -1.63 17.22 -1.26
C ILE A 124 -1.50 18.70 -1.61
N MET A 125 -0.30 19.11 -1.99
CA MET A 125 0.01 20.43 -2.53
C MET A 125 0.75 20.23 -3.86
N GLY A 126 0.06 20.50 -4.95
CA GLY A 126 0.62 20.46 -6.30
C GLY A 126 0.97 21.85 -6.81
N PHE A 127 1.94 21.89 -7.73
CA PHE A 127 2.27 23.06 -8.53
C PHE A 127 1.89 22.83 -9.99
#